data_AF-A0A558A7A2-F1
#
_entry.id   AF-A0A558A7A2-F1
#
_cell.length_a   1.000
_cell.length_b   1.000
_cell.length_c   1.000
_cell.angle_alpha   90.00
_cell.angle_beta   90.00
_cell.angle_gamma   90.00
#
_symmetry.space_group_name_H-M   'P 1'
#
loop_
_entity.id
_entity.type
_entity.pdbx_description
1 polymer ?
#
loop_
_entity_poly.entity_id
_entity_poly.type
_entity_poly.pdbx_seq_one_letter_code
_entity_poly.pdbx_strand_id
1 'polypeptide(L)'
;MERLGASMNAELARVPETGDRVRRAVCAVAAIGRGYLNFAWAEPGLFRTAFAGDTETIAFHTTRPFQRLVETMDELADTGFLPAERRPMAEVAAWASVHGLAMLYLEGPLRHAGEQDRQRAVERTVEVVLEGLGGRALSGELRGDVVGFAR
;
A
#
# COMPACT_ATOMS: atom_id res chain seq x y z
N MET A 1 -7.28 -13.16 -5.82
CA MET A 1 -7.39 -11.72 -6.14
C MET A 1 -8.58 -11.04 -5.48
N GLU A 2 -9.80 -11.58 -5.55
CA GLU A 2 -10.99 -10.95 -4.94
C GLU A 2 -10.85 -10.70 -3.43
N ARG A 3 -10.45 -11.71 -2.65
CA ARG A 3 -10.24 -11.58 -1.20
C ARG A 3 -9.15 -10.54 -0.82
N LEU A 4 -8.11 -10.42 -1.63
CA LEU A 4 -7.10 -9.38 -1.47
C LEU A 4 -7.73 -7.98 -1.67
N GLY A 5 -8.49 -7.82 -2.74
CA GLY A 5 -9.20 -6.57 -3.02
C GLY A 5 -10.19 -6.20 -1.92
N ALA A 6 -10.91 -7.18 -1.37
CA ALA A 6 -11.80 -6.98 -0.23
C ALA A 6 -11.04 -6.48 1.02
N SER A 7 -9.86 -7.04 1.31
CA SER A 7 -9.01 -6.59 2.42
C SER A 7 -8.53 -5.15 2.23
N MET A 8 -8.09 -4.80 1.02
CA MET A 8 -7.69 -3.42 0.67
C MET A 8 -8.85 -2.43 0.80
N ASN A 9 -10.04 -2.80 0.33
CA ASN A 9 -11.25 -1.98 0.44
C ASN A 9 -11.71 -1.80 1.89
N ALA A 10 -11.56 -2.82 2.72
CA ALA A 10 -11.92 -2.75 4.13
C ALA A 10 -11.06 -1.73 4.90
N GLU A 11 -9.76 -1.69 4.64
CA GLU A 11 -8.89 -0.67 5.25
C GLU A 11 -9.17 0.73 4.68
N LEU A 12 -9.41 0.83 3.37
CA LEU A 12 -9.74 2.11 2.74
C LEU A 12 -11.05 2.71 3.29
N ALA A 13 -12.04 1.88 3.63
CA ALA A 13 -13.29 2.32 4.25
C ALA A 13 -13.10 2.88 5.68
N ARG A 14 -11.94 2.65 6.31
CA ARG A 14 -11.61 3.20 7.63
C ARG A 14 -10.96 4.58 7.55
N VAL A 15 -10.62 5.07 6.36
CA VAL A 15 -10.03 6.40 6.20
C VAL A 15 -11.09 7.46 6.54
N PRO A 16 -10.84 8.35 7.52
CA PRO A 16 -11.78 9.36 7.95
C PRO A 16 -12.19 10.29 6.82
N GLU A 17 -13.47 10.65 6.82
CA GLU A 17 -13.92 11.78 6.04
C GLU A 17 -13.31 13.06 6.64
N THR A 18 -12.64 13.84 5.80
CA THR A 18 -12.01 15.10 6.17
C THR A 18 -12.13 16.09 5.02
N GLY A 19 -12.21 17.39 5.34
CA GLY A 19 -12.15 18.46 4.34
C GLY A 19 -10.76 18.62 3.71
N ASP A 20 -9.71 18.07 4.35
CA ASP A 20 -8.37 18.06 3.80
C ASP A 20 -8.20 16.90 2.81
N ARG A 21 -8.34 17.23 1.53
CA ARG A 21 -8.22 16.26 0.43
C ARG A 21 -6.84 15.61 0.35
N VAL A 22 -5.76 16.35 0.64
CA VAL A 22 -4.39 15.80 0.61
C VAL A 22 -4.24 14.77 1.72
N ARG A 23 -4.63 15.12 2.94
CA ARG A 23 -4.59 14.20 4.09
C ARG A 23 -5.39 12.94 3.81
N ARG A 24 -6.62 13.06 3.29
CA ARG A 24 -7.44 11.90 2.92
C ARG A 24 -6.74 10.99 1.91
N ALA A 25 -6.22 11.55 0.81
CA ALA A 25 -5.60 10.78 -0.26
C ALA A 25 -4.30 10.09 0.20
N VAL A 26 -3.48 10.77 1.01
CA VAL A 26 -2.28 10.19 1.63
C VAL A 26 -2.65 9.01 2.53
N CYS A 27 -3.67 9.17 3.38
CA CYS A 27 -4.16 8.09 4.24
C CYS A 27 -4.76 6.92 3.43
N ALA A 28 -5.42 7.19 2.30
CA ALA A 28 -5.96 6.17 1.41
C ALA A 28 -4.87 5.25 0.83
N VAL A 29 -3.74 5.82 0.40
CA VAL A 29 -2.59 5.04 -0.09
C VAL A 29 -2.02 4.16 1.02
N ALA A 30 -1.84 4.72 2.22
CA ALA A 30 -1.38 3.97 3.39
C ALA A 30 -2.34 2.81 3.75
N ALA A 31 -3.65 3.08 3.75
CA ALA A 31 -4.68 2.11 4.05
C ALA A 31 -4.73 0.95 3.03
N ILE A 32 -4.58 1.25 1.73
CA ILE A 32 -4.48 0.21 0.71
C ILE A 32 -3.27 -0.70 0.95
N GLY A 33 -2.10 -0.12 1.23
CA GLY A 33 -0.90 -0.89 1.54
C GLY A 33 -1.07 -1.76 2.80
N ARG A 34 -1.73 -1.23 3.83
CA ARG A 34 -2.10 -1.96 5.04
C ARG A 34 -3.01 -3.15 4.73
N GLY A 35 -4.06 -2.95 3.94
CA GLY A 35 -5.01 -4.02 3.59
C GLY A 35 -4.36 -5.13 2.77
N TYR A 36 -3.38 -4.79 1.93
CA TYR A 36 -2.55 -5.76 1.23
C TYR A 36 -1.76 -6.64 2.21
N LEU A 37 -1.01 -6.01 3.13
CA LEU A 37 -0.16 -6.72 4.09
C LEU A 37 -0.96 -7.55 5.09
N ASN A 38 -2.10 -7.02 5.57
CA ASN A 38 -3.03 -7.74 6.42
C ASN A 38 -3.51 -9.03 5.77
N PHE A 39 -3.89 -8.99 4.48
CA PHE A 39 -4.27 -10.19 3.75
C PHE A 39 -3.09 -11.16 3.60
N ALA A 40 -1.91 -10.67 3.25
CA ALA A 40 -0.73 -11.49 3.05
C ALA A 40 -0.38 -12.33 4.30
N TRP A 41 -0.47 -11.72 5.48
CA TRP A 41 -0.09 -12.36 6.74
C TRP A 41 -1.22 -13.14 7.41
N ALA A 42 -2.47 -12.71 7.26
CA ALA A 42 -3.62 -13.45 7.79
C ALA A 42 -3.90 -14.72 6.96
N GLU A 43 -3.64 -14.68 5.66
CA GLU A 43 -4.05 -15.73 4.71
C GLU A 43 -2.90 -16.18 3.80
N PRO A 44 -1.75 -16.63 4.35
CA PRO A 44 -0.52 -16.87 3.57
C PRO A 44 -0.68 -17.94 2.48
N GLY A 45 -1.52 -18.96 2.69
CA GLY A 45 -1.81 -19.97 1.66
C GLY A 45 -2.57 -19.40 0.46
N LEU A 46 -3.53 -18.51 0.71
CA LEU A 46 -4.29 -17.84 -0.35
C LEU A 46 -3.47 -16.74 -1.01
N PHE A 47 -2.61 -16.06 -0.26
CA PHE A 47 -1.64 -15.13 -0.82
C PHE A 47 -0.73 -15.84 -1.82
N ARG A 48 -0.12 -16.97 -1.44
CA ARG A 48 0.66 -17.79 -2.38
C ARG A 48 -0.15 -18.18 -3.60
N THR A 49 -1.37 -18.66 -3.42
CA THR A 49 -2.25 -19.04 -4.53
C THR A 49 -2.53 -17.86 -5.47
N ALA A 50 -2.71 -16.65 -4.95
CA ALA A 50 -2.94 -15.45 -5.75
C ALA A 50 -1.74 -15.05 -6.61
N PHE A 51 -0.53 -15.52 -6.28
CA PHE A 51 0.73 -15.17 -6.95
C PHE A 51 1.52 -16.40 -7.45
N ALA A 52 0.94 -17.60 -7.45
CA ALA A 52 1.63 -18.86 -7.79
C ALA A 52 1.73 -19.13 -9.31
N GLY A 53 1.05 -18.34 -10.14
CA GLY A 53 0.96 -18.59 -11.58
C GLY A 53 1.70 -17.57 -12.42
N ASP A 54 2.06 -17.98 -13.65
CA ASP A 54 2.54 -17.10 -14.71
C ASP A 54 1.36 -16.27 -15.23
N THR A 55 1.00 -15.24 -14.46
CA THR A 55 -0.09 -14.34 -14.82
C THR A 55 0.43 -13.42 -15.91
N GLU A 56 -0.12 -13.51 -17.12
CA GLU A 56 0.21 -12.57 -18.18
C GLU A 56 0.08 -11.12 -17.68
N THR A 57 1.04 -10.26 -18.04
CA THR A 57 1.08 -8.85 -17.58
C THR A 57 -0.24 -8.11 -17.78
N ILE A 58 -0.92 -8.34 -18.91
CA ILE A 58 -2.23 -7.75 -19.22
C ILE A 58 -3.28 -8.19 -18.18
N ALA A 59 -3.31 -9.47 -17.82
CA ALA A 59 -4.24 -9.99 -16.83
C ALA A 59 -4.00 -9.36 -15.45
N PHE A 60 -2.73 -9.16 -15.05
CA PHE A 60 -2.39 -8.53 -13.76
C PHE A 60 -2.88 -7.08 -13.65
N HIS A 61 -2.66 -6.26 -14.67
CA HIS A 61 -3.11 -4.86 -14.68
C HIS A 61 -4.63 -4.70 -14.62
N THR A 62 -5.38 -5.72 -15.06
CA THR A 62 -6.85 -5.74 -15.00
C THR A 62 -7.41 -6.28 -13.69
N THR A 63 -6.56 -6.72 -12.75
CA THR A 63 -7.06 -7.22 -11.46
C THR A 63 -7.64 -6.09 -10.62
N ARG A 64 -8.79 -6.35 -9.97
CA ARG A 64 -9.46 -5.38 -9.09
C ARG A 64 -8.55 -4.78 -8.01
N PRO A 65 -7.68 -5.55 -7.31
CA PRO A 65 -6.73 -4.97 -6.36
C PRO A 65 -5.78 -3.95 -6.99
N PHE A 66 -5.23 -4.26 -8.17
CA PHE A 66 -4.29 -3.37 -8.85
C PHE A 66 -5.00 -2.12 -9.37
N GLN A 67 -6.18 -2.27 -9.99
CA GLN A 67 -7.01 -1.13 -10.41
C GLN A 67 -7.34 -0.21 -9.23
N ARG A 68 -7.64 -0.77 -8.05
CA ARG A 68 -7.93 0.02 -6.86
C ARG A 68 -6.74 0.85 -6.38
N LEU A 69 -5.53 0.30 -6.49
CA LEU A 69 -4.30 1.07 -6.24
C LEU A 69 -4.15 2.20 -7.25
N VAL A 70 -4.33 1.92 -8.55
CA VAL A 70 -4.26 2.94 -9.62
C VAL A 70 -5.23 4.09 -9.35
N GLU A 71 -6.50 3.79 -9.06
CA GLU A 71 -7.53 4.79 -8.72
C GLU A 71 -7.08 5.67 -7.54
N THR A 72 -6.51 5.07 -6.50
CA THR A 72 -6.06 5.82 -5.30
C THR A 72 -4.82 6.66 -5.58
N MET A 73 -3.95 6.22 -6.49
CA MET A 73 -2.79 6.99 -6.94
C MET A 73 -3.21 8.17 -7.83
N ASP A 74 -4.26 8.00 -8.63
CA ASP A 74 -4.86 9.07 -9.42
C ASP A 74 -5.53 10.11 -8.51
N GLU A 75 -6.31 9.67 -7.50
CA GLU A 75 -6.84 10.56 -6.45
C GLU A 75 -5.73 11.35 -5.76
N LEU A 76 -4.59 10.72 -5.45
CA LEU A 76 -3.43 11.39 -4.85
C LEU A 76 -2.83 12.44 -5.79
N ALA A 77 -2.73 12.14 -7.08
CA ALA A 77 -2.23 13.06 -8.10
C ALA A 77 -3.16 14.28 -8.26
N ASP A 78 -4.48 14.07 -8.23
CA ASP A 78 -5.48 15.14 -8.30
C ASP A 78 -5.38 16.14 -7.13
N THR A 79 -4.84 15.71 -5.99
CA THR A 79 -4.56 16.63 -4.86
C THR A 79 -3.32 17.51 -5.07
N GLY A 80 -2.48 17.20 -6.06
CA GLY A 80 -1.16 17.80 -6.25
C GLY A 80 -0.09 17.26 -5.31
N PHE A 81 -0.42 16.31 -4.43
CA PHE A 81 0.59 15.67 -3.57
C PHE A 81 1.56 14.81 -4.38
N LEU A 82 1.06 14.04 -5.36
CA LEU A 82 1.86 13.27 -6.32
C LEU A 82 2.05 14.10 -7.61
N PRO A 83 3.23 14.69 -7.84
CA PRO A 83 3.48 15.50 -9.04
C PRO A 83 3.34 14.67 -10.32
N ALA A 84 2.87 15.29 -11.40
CA ALA A 84 2.61 14.62 -12.67
C ALA A 84 3.85 13.91 -13.24
N GLU A 85 5.04 14.48 -13.05
CA GLU A 85 6.31 13.90 -13.47
C GLU A 85 6.72 12.65 -12.68
N ARG A 86 6.12 12.44 -11.49
CA ARG A 86 6.35 11.27 -10.63
C ARG A 86 5.25 10.21 -10.73
N ARG A 87 4.11 10.53 -11.35
CA ARG A 87 2.97 9.61 -11.51
C ARG A 87 3.27 8.38 -12.37
N PRO A 88 4.02 8.46 -13.50
CA PRO A 88 4.32 7.29 -14.31
C PRO A 88 5.01 6.19 -13.49
N MET A 89 4.46 4.98 -13.51
CA MET A 89 4.98 3.79 -12.80
C MET A 89 4.98 3.88 -11.26
N ALA A 90 4.37 4.91 -10.69
CA ALA A 90 4.26 5.09 -9.25
C ALA A 90 3.50 3.93 -8.56
N GLU A 91 2.44 3.42 -9.20
CA GLU A 91 1.66 2.28 -8.74
C GLU A 91 2.50 1.00 -8.68
N VAL A 92 3.45 0.82 -9.60
CA VAL A 92 4.35 -0.34 -9.61
C VAL A 92 5.35 -0.24 -8.45
N ALA A 93 5.92 0.94 -8.21
CA ALA A 93 6.81 1.17 -7.08
C ALA A 93 6.11 0.93 -5.72
N ALA A 94 4.87 1.42 -5.59
CA ALA A 94 4.05 1.20 -4.40
C ALA A 94 3.70 -0.28 -4.20
N TRP A 95 3.23 -0.96 -5.27
CA TRP A 95 2.91 -2.39 -5.24
C TRP A 95 4.13 -3.25 -4.90
N ALA A 96 5.26 -2.99 -5.55
CA ALA A 96 6.51 -3.72 -5.32
C ALA A 96 6.98 -3.60 -3.86
N SER A 97 6.79 -2.43 -3.26
CA SER A 97 7.20 -2.17 -1.87
C SER A 97 6.41 -3.04 -0.87
N VAL A 98 5.08 -3.10 -0.99
CA VAL A 98 4.25 -3.94 -0.10
C VAL A 98 4.35 -5.43 -0.44
N HIS A 99 4.48 -5.78 -1.72
CA HIS A 99 4.69 -7.17 -2.13
C HIS A 99 6.03 -7.71 -1.64
N GLY A 100 7.11 -6.96 -1.84
CA GLY A 100 8.45 -7.31 -1.37
C GLY A 100 8.49 -7.44 0.15
N LEU A 101 7.86 -6.50 0.88
CA LEU A 101 7.75 -6.59 2.33
C LEU A 101 6.98 -7.85 2.76
N ALA A 102 5.84 -8.15 2.13
CA ALA A 102 5.10 -9.38 2.41
C ALA A 102 5.98 -10.63 2.22
N MET A 103 6.72 -10.71 1.10
CA MET A 103 7.60 -11.84 0.81
C MET A 103 8.75 -11.97 1.82
N LEU A 104 9.36 -10.87 2.25
CA LEU A 104 10.43 -10.88 3.25
C LEU A 104 9.99 -11.52 4.58
N TYR A 105 8.73 -11.28 4.98
CA TYR A 105 8.16 -11.82 6.22
C TYR A 105 7.50 -13.19 6.06
N LEU A 106 6.97 -13.53 4.88
CA LEU A 106 6.34 -14.83 4.65
C LEU A 106 7.35 -15.93 4.35
N GLU A 107 8.35 -15.62 3.53
CA GLU A 107 9.27 -16.63 2.97
C GLU A 107 10.74 -16.22 3.08
N GLY A 108 10.99 -14.96 3.39
CA GLY A 108 12.32 -14.38 3.44
C GLY A 108 13.04 -14.49 4.79
N PRO A 109 14.15 -13.74 4.94
CA PRO A 109 14.97 -13.76 6.14
C PRO A 109 14.28 -13.13 7.36
N LEU A 110 13.20 -12.36 7.17
CA LEU A 110 12.49 -11.67 8.26
C LEU A 110 11.35 -12.50 8.86
N ARG A 111 11.15 -13.76 8.43
CA ARG A 111 10.05 -14.63 8.89
C ARG A 111 9.97 -14.87 10.41
N HIS A 112 11.10 -14.69 11.11
CA HIS A 112 11.21 -14.86 12.57
C HIS A 112 11.34 -13.54 13.33
N ALA A 113 11.24 -12.40 12.63
CA ALA A 113 11.28 -11.10 13.28
C ALA A 113 10.03 -10.90 14.16
N GLY A 114 10.20 -10.20 15.28
CA GLY A 114 9.10 -9.94 16.20
C GLY A 114 8.07 -8.97 15.64
N GLU A 115 6.86 -8.98 16.23
CA GLU A 115 5.75 -8.12 15.81
C GLU A 115 6.13 -6.63 15.76
N GLN A 116 6.88 -6.17 16.76
CA GLN A 116 7.31 -4.77 16.84
C GLN A 116 8.25 -4.39 15.70
N ASP A 117 9.15 -5.29 15.29
CA ASP A 117 10.06 -5.05 14.16
C ASP A 117 9.29 -5.03 12.84
N ARG A 118 8.33 -5.94 12.69
CA ARG A 118 7.41 -5.95 11.54
C ARG A 118 6.65 -4.64 11.45
N GLN A 119 6.05 -4.20 12.55
CA GLN A 119 5.27 -2.97 12.59
C GLN A 119 6.13 -1.74 12.23
N ARG A 120 7.35 -1.64 12.76
CA ARG A 120 8.29 -0.57 12.39
C ARG A 120 8.69 -0.62 10.92
N ALA A 121 8.87 -1.82 10.35
CA ALA A 121 9.17 -1.98 8.94
C ALA A 121 8.01 -1.50 8.05
N VAL A 122 6.76 -1.83 8.40
CA VAL A 122 5.56 -1.33 7.69
C VAL A 122 5.50 0.19 7.72
N GLU A 123 5.58 0.78 8.92
CA GLU A 123 5.55 2.22 9.11
C GLU A 123 6.61 2.91 8.24
N ARG A 124 7.84 2.40 8.27
CA ARG A 124 8.94 2.97 7.50
C ARG A 124 8.78 2.79 5.99
N THR A 125 8.32 1.63 5.53
CA THR A 125 8.09 1.36 4.11
C THR A 125 7.03 2.31 3.55
N VAL A 126 5.90 2.49 4.25
CA VAL A 126 4.82 3.37 3.81
C VAL A 126 5.28 4.83 3.78
N GLU A 127 6.01 5.28 4.81
CA GLU A 127 6.59 6.63 4.86
C GLU A 127 7.53 6.89 3.67
N VAL A 128 8.49 5.99 3.44
CA VAL A 128 9.47 6.14 2.33
C VAL A 128 8.77 6.18 0.98
N VAL A 129 7.76 5.33 0.76
CA VAL A 129 6.98 5.34 -0.47
C VAL A 129 6.27 6.68 -0.63
N LEU A 130 5.53 7.15 0.38
CA LEU A 130 4.78 8.41 0.29
C LEU A 130 5.68 9.64 0.11
N GLU A 131 6.83 9.70 0.79
CA GLU A 131 7.80 10.78 0.60
C GLU A 131 8.43 10.73 -0.80
N GLY A 132 8.73 9.52 -1.30
CA GLY A 132 9.20 9.31 -2.67
C GLY A 132 8.18 9.74 -3.73
N LEU A 133 6.91 9.39 -3.51
CA LEU A 133 5.79 9.80 -4.37
C LEU A 133 5.61 11.31 -4.38
N GLY A 134 5.60 11.93 -3.19
CA GLY A 134 5.41 13.38 -3.07
C GLY A 134 6.65 14.21 -3.43
N GLY A 135 7.82 13.58 -3.55
CA GLY A 135 9.09 14.26 -3.80
C GLY A 135 9.54 15.17 -2.65
N ARG A 136 8.98 14.97 -1.44
CA ARG A 136 9.21 15.79 -0.26
C ARG A 136 8.96 14.99 1.02
N ALA A 137 9.56 15.42 2.12
CA ALA A 137 9.28 14.85 3.43
C ALA A 137 7.82 15.11 3.85
N LEU A 138 7.23 14.15 4.56
CA LEU A 138 5.90 14.33 5.17
C LEU A 138 5.98 15.35 6.31
N SER A 139 4.95 16.18 6.43
CA SER A 139 4.77 17.02 7.61
C SER A 139 4.60 16.16 8.86
N GLY A 140 4.86 16.71 10.05
CA GLY A 140 4.71 15.97 11.31
C GLY A 140 3.30 15.41 11.50
N GLU A 141 2.28 16.18 11.12
CA GLU A 141 0.87 15.77 11.18
C GLU A 141 0.57 14.62 10.21
N LEU A 142 0.91 14.77 8.92
CA LEU A 142 0.68 13.73 7.92
C LEU A 142 1.44 12.44 8.24
N ARG A 143 2.67 12.54 8.75
CA ARG A 143 3.44 11.38 9.21
C ARG A 143 2.71 10.67 10.36
N GLY A 144 2.16 11.42 11.31
CA GLY A 144 1.38 10.87 12.41
C GLY A 144 0.14 10.09 11.94
N ASP A 145 -0.58 10.63 10.97
CA ASP A 145 -1.75 9.97 10.39
C ASP A 145 -1.37 8.69 9.64
N VAL A 146 -0.35 8.75 8.78
CA VAL A 146 0.17 7.61 8.02
C VAL A 146 0.59 6.48 8.94
N VAL A 147 1.34 6.78 9.99
CA VAL A 147 1.76 5.80 11.00
C VAL A 147 0.54 5.23 11.74
N GLY A 148 -0.48 6.03 11.99
CA GLY A 148 -1.75 5.58 12.56
C GLY A 148 -2.46 4.51 11.72
N PHE A 149 -2.48 4.65 10.38
CA PHE A 149 -3.04 3.63 9.46
C PHE A 149 -2.10 2.45 9.23
N ALA A 150 -0.80 2.66 9.36
CA ALA A 150 0.19 1.61 9.22
C ALA A 150 0.20 0.65 10.43
N ARG A 151 -0.48 0.98 11.54
CA ARG A 151 -0.60 0.20 12.80
C ARG A 151 -1.82 -0.70 12.90
#